data_AF-A0A3N5FAY5-F1
#
_entry.id   AF-A0A3N5FAY5-F1
#
_cell.length_a   1.000
_cell.length_b   1.000
_cell.length_c   1.000
_cell.angle_alpha   90.00
_cell.angle_beta   90.00
_cell.angle_gamma   90.00
#
_symmetry.space_group_name_H-M   'P 1'
#
loop_
_entity.id
_entity.type
_entity.pdbx_description
1 polymer ?
#
loop_
_entity_poly.entity_id
_entity_poly.type
_entity_poly.pdbx_seq_one_letter_code
_entity_poly.pdbx_strand_id
1 'polypeptide(L)'
;KKVPVYGDGLYIRDWLHVEDNGRGILAALEKGKKGEVYNLGGGNERPNLDVTRAILKHVGREESLIEHVKDRPGHDRRYAIDCNKSKSELGWSPEVKFEDGLAATIEWYRKNTAWVSRVKSGEYLKYYEAHYVKGLAGAIDRQTTPVFRRKKPTVARKPEKARKK
;
A
#
# COMPACT_ATOMS: atom_id res chain seq x y z
N LYS A 1 -21.24 -4.93 -4.49
CA LYS A 1 -20.13 -5.38 -5.36
C LYS A 1 -19.37 -6.47 -4.63
N LYS A 2 -18.87 -7.49 -5.34
CA LYS A 2 -17.97 -8.49 -4.78
C LYS A 2 -16.62 -7.87 -4.43
N VAL A 3 -15.85 -8.53 -3.57
CA VAL A 3 -14.50 -8.17 -3.16
C VAL A 3 -13.52 -9.11 -3.86
N PRO A 4 -12.76 -8.62 -4.85
CA PRO A 4 -11.85 -9.48 -5.62
C PRO A 4 -10.63 -9.87 -4.78
N VAL A 5 -10.33 -11.17 -4.73
CA VAL A 5 -9.14 -11.76 -4.10
C VAL A 5 -8.33 -12.49 -5.17
N TYR A 6 -7.07 -12.11 -5.34
CA TYR A 6 -6.19 -12.71 -6.35
C TYR A 6 -5.78 -14.14 -5.98
N GLY A 7 -5.88 -15.05 -6.95
CA GLY A 7 -5.45 -16.45 -6.79
C GLY A 7 -6.20 -17.15 -5.66
N ASP A 8 -5.48 -17.89 -4.82
CA ASP A 8 -6.04 -18.53 -3.61
C ASP A 8 -6.18 -17.57 -2.42
N GLY A 9 -5.69 -16.32 -2.53
CA GLY A 9 -5.69 -15.34 -1.45
C GLY A 9 -4.69 -15.60 -0.32
N LEU A 10 -3.84 -16.62 -0.45
CA LEU A 10 -2.89 -17.05 0.58
C LEU A 10 -1.55 -16.30 0.55
N TYR A 11 -1.45 -15.22 -0.22
CA TYR A 11 -0.28 -14.35 -0.27
C TYR A 11 -0.14 -13.60 1.05
N ILE A 12 1.02 -13.74 1.68
CA ILE A 12 1.31 -13.17 3.00
C ILE A 12 1.97 -11.80 2.84
N ARG A 13 1.48 -10.83 3.61
CA ARG A 13 2.07 -9.49 3.73
C ARG A 13 2.30 -9.18 5.20
N ASP A 14 3.33 -8.40 5.48
CA ASP A 14 3.56 -7.79 6.78
C ASP A 14 2.84 -6.44 6.85
N TRP A 15 1.84 -6.34 7.73
CA TRP A 15 0.94 -5.18 7.83
C TRP A 15 1.40 -4.19 8.90
N LEU A 16 1.79 -2.99 8.47
CA LEU A 16 2.24 -1.88 9.32
C LEU A 16 1.23 -0.72 9.26
N HIS A 17 0.81 -0.21 10.41
CA HIS A 17 -0.04 0.98 10.44
C HIS A 17 0.72 2.22 9.93
N VAL A 18 0.05 3.09 9.19
CA VAL A 18 0.71 4.22 8.52
C VAL A 18 1.34 5.21 9.50
N GLU A 19 0.76 5.39 10.68
CA GLU A 19 1.33 6.25 11.72
C GLU A 19 2.64 5.66 12.27
N ASP A 20 2.73 4.35 12.46
CA ASP A 20 3.97 3.70 12.88
C ASP A 20 5.05 3.80 11.81
N ASN A 21 4.68 3.69 10.53
CA ASN A 21 5.59 3.97 9.43
C ASN A 21 6.11 5.43 9.48
N GLY A 22 5.22 6.39 9.72
CA GLY A 22 5.59 7.80 9.91
C GLY A 22 6.55 8.02 11.06
N ARG A 23 6.30 7.41 12.23
CA ARG A 23 7.21 7.44 13.39
C ARG A 23 8.57 6.81 13.06
N GLY A 24 8.59 5.76 12.24
CA GLY A 24 9.81 5.10 11.81
C GLY A 24 10.65 5.95 10.86
N ILE A 25 9.99 6.63 9.91
CA ILE A 25 10.65 7.59 9.02
C ILE A 25 11.23 8.75 9.84
N LEU A 26 10.47 9.28 10.80
CA LEU A 26 10.95 10.34 11.69
C LEU A 26 12.15 9.88 12.52
N ALA A 27 12.09 8.68 13.10
CA ALA A 27 13.20 8.11 13.87
C ALA A 27 14.46 7.92 13.00
N ALA A 28 14.31 7.48 11.74
CA ALA A 28 15.42 7.37 10.80
C ALA A 28 16.00 8.74 10.41
N LEU A 29 15.15 9.76 10.29
CA LEU A 29 15.60 11.14 10.02
C LEU A 29 16.41 11.71 11.20
N GLU A 30 15.95 11.49 12.43
CA GLU A 30 16.54 12.09 13.63
C GLU A 30 17.78 11.34 14.14
N LYS A 31 17.77 9.99 14.03
CA LYS A 31 18.77 9.11 14.67
C LYS A 31 19.52 8.22 13.68
N GLY A 32 19.08 8.18 12.43
CA GLY A 32 19.70 7.33 11.41
C GLY A 32 21.09 7.80 11.02
N LYS A 33 21.91 6.86 10.58
CA LYS A 33 23.27 7.12 10.10
C LYS A 33 23.27 7.27 8.57
N LYS A 34 24.08 8.21 8.06
CA LYS A 34 24.22 8.42 6.62
C LYS A 34 24.74 7.15 5.94
N GLY A 35 24.07 6.76 4.85
CA GLY A 35 24.43 5.57 4.07
C GLY A 35 23.78 4.28 4.57
N GLU A 36 23.17 4.30 5.75
CA GLU A 36 22.48 3.12 6.29
C GLU A 36 21.07 2.97 5.75
N VAL A 37 20.64 1.71 5.65
CA VAL A 37 19.27 1.31 5.34
C VAL A 37 18.62 0.74 6.59
N TYR A 38 17.37 1.15 6.84
CA TYR A 38 16.56 0.72 7.99
C TYR A 38 15.22 0.18 7.47
N ASN A 39 14.92 -1.07 7.82
CA ASN A 39 13.65 -1.70 7.48
C ASN A 39 12.57 -1.34 8.50
N LEU A 40 11.39 -0.98 8.02
CA LEU A 40 10.21 -0.71 8.84
C LEU A 40 9.11 -1.70 8.48
N GLY A 41 8.71 -2.52 9.44
CA GLY A 41 7.74 -3.60 9.28
C GLY A 41 6.82 -3.68 10.49
N GLY A 42 5.69 -4.36 10.30
CA GLY A 42 4.64 -4.47 11.32
C GLY A 42 4.87 -5.61 12.29
N GLY A 43 5.66 -6.63 11.90
CA GLY A 43 5.69 -7.91 12.61
C GLY A 43 4.32 -8.62 12.58
N ASN A 44 3.47 -8.28 11.60
CA ASN A 44 2.08 -8.71 11.49
C ASN A 44 1.86 -9.41 10.15
N GLU A 45 2.47 -10.57 9.97
CA GLU A 45 2.30 -11.37 8.77
C GLU A 45 0.90 -11.97 8.68
N ARG A 46 0.14 -11.62 7.64
CA ARG A 46 -1.20 -12.18 7.40
C ARG A 46 -1.45 -12.45 5.93
N PRO A 47 -2.13 -13.56 5.58
CA PRO A 47 -2.69 -13.77 4.26
C PRO A 47 -3.69 -12.67 3.87
N ASN A 48 -3.73 -12.32 2.59
CA ASN A 48 -4.72 -11.37 2.06
C ASN A 48 -6.17 -11.80 2.33
N LEU A 49 -6.44 -13.11 2.27
CA LEU A 49 -7.75 -13.66 2.54
C LEU A 49 -8.20 -13.39 3.98
N ASP A 50 -7.31 -13.54 4.95
CA ASP A 50 -7.63 -13.31 6.38
C ASP A 50 -7.89 -11.83 6.66
N VAL A 51 -7.13 -10.93 6.02
CA VAL A 51 -7.37 -9.48 6.08
C VAL A 51 -8.73 -9.13 5.49
N THR A 52 -9.09 -9.75 4.36
CA THR A 52 -10.40 -9.54 3.70
C THR A 52 -11.55 -9.98 4.60
N ARG A 53 -11.44 -11.17 5.20
CA ARG A 53 -12.43 -11.68 6.17
C ARG A 53 -12.55 -10.77 7.39
N ALA A 54 -11.42 -10.30 7.93
CA ALA A 54 -11.41 -9.38 9.07
C ALA A 54 -12.15 -8.07 8.75
N ILE A 55 -11.96 -7.51 7.56
CA ILE A 55 -12.70 -6.34 7.09
C ILE A 55 -14.19 -6.63 7.01
N LEU A 56 -14.59 -7.71 6.30
CA LEU A 56 -16.00 -8.08 6.11
C LEU A 56 -16.71 -8.29 7.44
N LYS A 57 -16.08 -9.01 8.37
CA LYS A 57 -16.57 -9.20 9.74
C LYS A 57 -16.77 -7.87 10.45
N HIS A 58 -15.78 -6.97 10.41
CA HIS A 58 -15.84 -5.67 11.08
C HIS A 58 -16.93 -4.75 10.50
N VAL A 59 -17.24 -4.88 9.20
CA VAL A 59 -18.32 -4.11 8.57
C VAL A 59 -19.67 -4.82 8.54
N GLY A 60 -19.81 -5.99 9.18
CA GLY A 60 -21.05 -6.76 9.26
C GLY A 60 -21.51 -7.29 7.90
N ARG A 61 -20.59 -7.85 7.11
CA ARG A 61 -20.87 -8.40 5.78
C ARG A 61 -20.43 -9.85 5.67
N GLU A 62 -21.17 -10.60 4.87
CA GLU A 62 -20.95 -12.02 4.62
C GLU A 62 -19.68 -12.30 3.79
N GLU A 63 -18.99 -13.41 4.08
CA GLU A 63 -17.85 -13.89 3.29
C GLU A 63 -18.23 -14.27 1.86
N SER A 64 -19.52 -14.52 1.58
CA SER A 64 -20.02 -14.76 0.22
C SER A 64 -19.78 -13.59 -0.73
N LEU A 65 -19.40 -12.40 -0.23
CA LEU A 65 -18.96 -11.28 -1.04
C LEU A 65 -17.56 -11.44 -1.63
N ILE A 66 -16.74 -12.38 -1.14
CA ILE A 66 -15.41 -12.67 -1.67
C ILE A 66 -15.57 -13.35 -3.05
N GLU A 67 -14.77 -12.91 -4.01
CA GLU A 67 -14.68 -13.48 -5.35
C GLU A 67 -13.21 -13.71 -5.68
N HIS A 68 -12.84 -14.98 -5.92
CA HIS A 68 -11.49 -15.30 -6.37
C HIS A 68 -11.33 -14.93 -7.85
N VAL A 69 -10.31 -14.13 -8.16
CA VAL A 69 -10.01 -13.66 -9.51
C VAL A 69 -8.64 -14.17 -9.97
N LYS A 70 -8.43 -14.18 -11.29
CA LYS A 70 -7.16 -14.61 -11.89
C LYS A 70 -5.98 -13.92 -11.23
N ASP A 71 -5.00 -14.71 -10.81
CA ASP A 71 -3.82 -14.21 -10.11
C ASP A 71 -2.96 -13.25 -10.95
N ARG A 72 -2.14 -12.45 -10.27
CA ARG A 72 -1.18 -11.54 -10.89
C ARG A 72 0.04 -12.34 -11.41
N PRO A 73 0.50 -12.11 -12.64
CA PRO A 73 1.78 -12.66 -13.09
C PRO A 73 2.92 -12.22 -12.16
N GLY A 74 3.72 -13.17 -11.68
CA GLY A 74 4.84 -12.91 -10.76
C GLY A 74 4.42 -12.46 -9.36
N HIS A 75 3.27 -12.94 -8.86
CA HIS A 75 2.79 -12.56 -7.53
C HIS A 75 3.63 -13.20 -6.42
N ASP A 76 4.49 -12.42 -5.78
CA ASP A 76 5.31 -12.90 -4.66
C ASP A 76 4.44 -13.40 -3.50
N ARG A 77 4.75 -14.61 -3.06
CA ARG A 77 3.97 -15.36 -2.06
C ARG A 77 4.05 -14.78 -0.66
N ARG A 78 5.20 -14.28 -0.23
CA ARG A 78 5.40 -13.84 1.14
C ARG A 78 6.37 -12.69 1.24
N TYR A 79 5.95 -11.63 1.93
CA TYR A 79 6.84 -10.58 2.43
C TYR A 79 6.78 -10.58 3.96
N ALA A 80 7.96 -10.61 4.58
CA ALA A 80 8.16 -10.56 6.02
C ALA A 80 9.40 -9.70 6.27
N ILE A 81 9.28 -8.70 7.16
CA ILE A 81 10.30 -7.69 7.33
C ILE A 81 10.99 -7.84 8.69
N ASP A 82 12.31 -8.07 8.66
CA ASP A 82 13.13 -7.97 9.87
C ASP A 82 13.42 -6.49 10.19
N CYS A 83 13.00 -6.06 11.37
CA CYS A 83 13.12 -4.69 11.88
C CYS A 83 14.14 -4.55 13.03
N ASN A 84 14.92 -5.59 13.31
CA ASN A 84 15.85 -5.62 14.46
C ASN A 84 16.81 -4.43 14.46
N LYS A 85 17.32 -4.03 13.30
CA LYS A 85 18.21 -2.88 13.16
C LYS A 85 17.53 -1.55 13.52
N SER A 86 16.30 -1.35 13.06
CA SER A 86 15.52 -0.14 13.38
C SER A 86 15.19 -0.08 14.87
N LYS A 87 14.92 -1.23 15.49
CA LYS A 87 14.72 -1.34 16.93
C LYS A 87 15.98 -1.01 17.72
N SER A 88 17.12 -1.58 17.37
CA SER A 88 18.36 -1.40 18.12
C SER A 88 18.98 -0.02 17.92
N GLU A 89 18.99 0.51 16.70
CA GLU A 89 19.71 1.75 16.37
C GLU A 89 18.83 3.00 16.43
N LEU A 90 17.54 2.90 16.13
CA LEU A 90 16.63 4.05 16.13
C LEU A 90 15.73 4.09 17.37
N GLY A 91 15.67 2.98 18.13
CA GLY A 91 14.70 2.80 19.21
C GLY A 91 13.26 2.73 18.69
N TRP A 92 13.07 2.33 17.43
CA TRP A 92 11.76 2.28 16.80
C TRP A 92 11.17 0.87 16.81
N SER A 93 9.88 0.75 17.10
CA SER A 93 9.08 -0.47 16.91
C SER A 93 7.62 -0.06 16.64
N PRO A 94 6.85 -0.86 15.88
CA PRO A 94 5.42 -0.61 15.70
C PRO A 94 4.72 -0.66 17.06
N GLU A 95 3.76 0.25 17.27
CA GLU A 95 2.99 0.35 18.51
C GLU A 95 1.52 -0.03 18.29
N VAL A 96 1.02 0.10 17.06
CA VAL A 96 -0.36 -0.19 16.71
C VAL A 96 -0.50 -1.66 16.36
N LYS A 97 -1.31 -2.38 17.15
CA LYS A 97 -1.70 -3.75 16.84
C LYS A 97 -2.56 -3.79 15.57
N PHE A 98 -2.46 -4.87 14.81
CA PHE A 98 -3.21 -5.02 13.56
C PHE A 98 -4.71 -4.81 13.73
N GLU A 99 -5.32 -5.43 14.74
CA GLU A 99 -6.76 -5.34 15.01
C GLU A 99 -7.21 -3.89 15.27
N ASP A 100 -6.46 -3.16 16.10
CA ASP A 100 -6.75 -1.78 16.47
C ASP A 100 -6.57 -0.85 15.26
N GLY A 101 -5.47 -1.03 14.51
CA GLY A 101 -5.19 -0.27 13.30
C GLY A 101 -6.21 -0.52 12.20
N LEU A 102 -6.70 -1.76 12.05
CA LEU A 102 -7.76 -2.10 11.08
C LEU A 102 -9.08 -1.42 11.45
N ALA A 103 -9.48 -1.48 12.73
CA ALA A 103 -10.68 -0.81 13.22
C ALA A 103 -10.61 0.71 13.01
N ALA A 104 -9.48 1.33 13.39
CA ALA A 104 -9.24 2.76 13.19
C ALA A 104 -9.28 3.14 11.70
N THR A 105 -8.69 2.31 10.84
CA THR A 105 -8.72 2.52 9.38
C THR A 105 -10.16 2.48 8.86
N ILE A 106 -10.94 1.45 9.19
CA ILE A 106 -12.34 1.34 8.74
C ILE A 106 -13.16 2.54 9.19
N GLU A 107 -12.99 2.97 10.44
CA GLU A 107 -13.69 4.13 10.97
C GLU A 107 -13.26 5.44 10.29
N TRP A 108 -11.97 5.58 9.98
CA TRP A 108 -11.49 6.71 9.17
C TRP A 108 -12.18 6.75 7.80
N TYR A 109 -12.30 5.62 7.10
CA TYR A 109 -13.00 5.57 5.80
C TYR A 109 -14.49 5.95 5.93
N ARG A 110 -15.16 5.54 7.01
CA ARG A 110 -16.57 5.90 7.28
C ARG A 110 -16.75 7.40 7.52
N LYS A 111 -15.82 8.03 8.25
CA LYS A 111 -15.86 9.47 8.57
C LYS A 111 -15.41 10.37 7.40
N ASN A 112 -14.66 9.84 6.44
CA ASN A 112 -14.02 10.63 5.38
C ASN A 112 -14.64 10.39 3.98
N THR A 113 -15.95 10.22 3.88
CA THR A 113 -16.64 9.91 2.61
C THR A 113 -16.41 10.95 1.52
N ALA A 114 -16.35 12.25 1.86
CA ALA A 114 -16.06 13.31 0.90
C ALA A 114 -14.66 13.16 0.26
N TRP A 115 -13.66 12.81 1.08
CA TRP A 115 -12.32 12.51 0.60
C TRP A 115 -12.32 11.29 -0.32
N VAL A 116 -12.99 10.21 0.10
CA VAL A 116 -13.11 8.95 -0.66
C VAL A 116 -13.77 9.19 -2.02
N SER A 117 -14.88 9.93 -2.06
CA SER A 117 -15.58 10.26 -3.31
C SER A 117 -14.70 11.03 -4.29
N ARG A 118 -13.92 12.00 -3.80
CA ARG A 118 -13.00 12.78 -4.63
C ARG A 118 -11.92 11.89 -5.27
N VAL A 119 -11.28 11.02 -4.50
CA VAL A 119 -10.18 10.17 -5.02
C VAL A 119 -10.68 9.03 -5.90
N LYS A 120 -11.95 8.63 -5.77
CA LYS A 120 -12.59 7.61 -6.60
C LYS A 120 -13.20 8.16 -7.89
N SER A 121 -12.95 9.40 -8.27
CA SER A 121 -13.51 10.00 -9.49
C SER A 121 -12.60 9.85 -10.71
N GLY A 122 -13.14 10.08 -11.91
CA GLY A 122 -12.37 10.18 -13.15
C GLY A 122 -11.58 8.91 -13.49
N GLU A 123 -10.25 9.04 -13.53
CA GLU A 123 -9.32 7.98 -13.97
C GLU A 123 -9.39 6.72 -13.10
N TYR A 124 -9.71 6.84 -11.80
CA TYR A 124 -9.87 5.68 -10.93
C TYR A 124 -11.01 4.76 -11.38
N LEU A 125 -12.16 5.32 -11.76
CA LEU A 125 -13.30 4.53 -12.24
C LEU A 125 -12.98 3.84 -13.56
N LYS A 126 -12.33 4.56 -14.48
CA LYS A 126 -11.88 3.99 -15.76
C LYS A 126 -10.92 2.82 -15.55
N TYR A 127 -9.95 2.98 -14.64
CA TYR A 127 -9.03 1.91 -14.25
C TYR A 127 -9.78 0.71 -13.68
N TYR A 128 -10.69 0.95 -12.73
CA TYR A 128 -11.46 -0.10 -12.06
C TYR A 128 -12.29 -0.91 -13.07
N GLU A 129 -12.99 -0.21 -13.97
CA GLU A 129 -13.77 -0.85 -15.02
C GLU A 129 -12.91 -1.70 -15.95
N ALA A 130 -11.78 -1.18 -16.43
CA ALA A 130 -10.88 -1.91 -17.32
C ALA A 130 -10.32 -3.19 -16.67
N HIS A 131 -9.94 -3.13 -15.40
CA HIS A 131 -9.22 -4.23 -14.74
C HIS A 131 -10.12 -5.26 -14.07
N TYR A 132 -11.30 -4.85 -13.61
CA TYR A 132 -12.17 -5.71 -12.79
C TYR A 132 -13.58 -5.89 -13.35
N VAL A 133 -14.07 -5.02 -14.25
CA VAL A 133 -15.42 -5.22 -14.85
C VAL A 133 -15.30 -5.81 -16.25
N LYS A 134 -14.48 -5.19 -17.10
CA LYS A 134 -14.20 -5.67 -18.46
C LYS A 134 -13.14 -6.78 -18.48
N GLY A 135 -12.13 -6.70 -17.61
CA GLY A 135 -11.10 -7.74 -17.48
C GLY A 135 -11.58 -9.07 -16.90
N LEU A 136 -12.73 -9.10 -16.20
CA LEU A 136 -13.41 -10.34 -15.82
C LEU A 136 -14.25 -10.92 -16.98
N ALA A 137 -14.64 -10.08 -17.95
CA ALA A 137 -15.44 -10.48 -19.11
C ALA A 137 -14.60 -10.84 -20.35
N GLY A 138 -13.28 -10.63 -20.33
CA GLY A 138 -12.40 -10.95 -21.44
C GLY A 138 -10.94 -10.89 -21.03
N ALA A 139 -10.21 -11.98 -21.28
CA ALA A 139 -8.77 -12.05 -21.14
C ALA A 139 -8.11 -11.00 -22.04
N ILE A 140 -7.60 -9.90 -21.47
CA ILE A 140 -6.74 -8.96 -22.19
C ILE A 140 -5.31 -9.23 -21.74
N ASP A 141 -4.48 -9.64 -22.70
CA ASP A 141 -3.02 -9.74 -22.59
C ASP A 141 -2.44 -8.37 -22.18
N ARG A 142 -1.70 -8.33 -21.06
CA ARG A 142 -1.26 -7.10 -20.39
C ARG A 142 0.18 -6.71 -20.74
N GLN A 143 0.57 -6.74 -22.02
CA GLN A 143 1.85 -6.13 -22.43
C GLN A 143 1.82 -4.59 -22.50
N THR A 144 0.68 -3.95 -22.27
CA THR A 144 0.53 -2.48 -22.37
C THR A 144 -0.08 -1.89 -21.11
N THR A 145 0.60 -2.02 -19.97
CA THR A 145 0.33 -1.12 -18.84
C THR A 145 1.13 0.16 -19.07
N PRO A 146 0.52 1.35 -19.24
CA PRO A 146 1.27 2.57 -19.40
C PRO A 146 1.99 2.85 -18.07
N VAL A 147 3.33 2.81 -18.09
CA VAL A 147 4.15 3.30 -16.99
C VAL A 147 3.90 4.80 -16.89
N PHE A 148 3.20 5.22 -15.83
CA PHE A 148 2.97 6.63 -15.53
C PHE A 148 4.31 7.32 -15.21
N ARG A 149 4.98 7.85 -16.25
CA ARG A 149 6.05 8.84 -16.06
C ARG A 149 5.41 10.16 -15.66
N ARG A 150 5.54 10.54 -14.38
CA ARG A 150 5.37 11.95 -13.98
C ARG A 150 6.40 12.77 -14.76
N LYS A 151 5.96 13.78 -15.54
CA LYS A 151 6.87 14.76 -16.14
C LYS A 151 7.65 15.41 -14.98
N LYS A 152 8.98 15.31 -14.99
CA LYS A 152 9.82 16.04 -14.04
C LYS A 152 9.54 17.54 -14.19
N PRO A 153 9.35 18.30 -13.10
CA PRO A 153 9.33 19.75 -13.21
C PRO A 153 10.71 20.22 -13.70
N THR A 154 10.74 20.95 -14.81
CA THR A 154 11.94 21.62 -15.31
C THR A 154 12.27 22.77 -14.36
N VAL A 155 13.26 22.56 -13.49
CA VAL A 155 13.89 23.66 -12.75
C VAL A 155 14.85 24.36 -13.71
N ALA A 156 14.52 25.59 -14.11
CA ALA A 156 15.40 26.43 -14.90
C ALA A 156 16.66 26.77 -14.08
N ARG A 157 17.83 26.27 -14.49
CA ARG A 157 19.12 26.70 -13.93
C ARG A 157 19.44 28.09 -14.47
N LYS A 158 19.63 29.08 -13.59
CA LYS A 158 20.23 30.37 -13.95
C LYS A 158 21.71 30.17 -14.33
N PRO A 159 22.23 30.85 -15.36
CA PRO A 159 23.62 30.70 -15.77
C PRO A 159 24.58 31.29 -14.73
N GLU A 160 25.63 30.53 -14.44
CA GLU A 160 26.73 30.86 -13.55
C GLU A 160 27.60 31.96 -14.20
N LYS A 161 27.79 33.08 -13.50
CA LYS A 161 28.65 34.17 -13.97
C LYS A 161 30.11 33.72 -13.86
N ALA A 162 30.77 33.57 -15.01
CA ALA A 162 32.20 33.31 -15.10
C ALA A 162 33.00 34.42 -14.39
N ARG A 163 33.75 34.04 -13.35
CA ARG A 163 34.79 34.87 -12.73
C ARG A 163 35.99 34.88 -13.67
N LYS A 164 36.26 36.00 -14.34
CA LYS A 164 37.54 36.25 -15.01
C LYS A 164 38.58 36.63 -13.94
N LYS A 165 39.81 36.12 -14.10
CA LYS A 165 41.01 36.61 -13.40
C LYS A 165 41.31 38.05 -13.82
#